data_AF-A0A2V6Z6N6-F1
#
_entry.id   AF-A0A2V6Z6N6-F1
#
_cell.length_a   1.000
_cell.length_b   1.000
_cell.length_c   1.000
_cell.angle_alpha   90.00
_cell.angle_beta   90.00
_cell.angle_gamma   90.00
#
_symmetry.space_group_name_H-M   'P 1'
#
loop_
_entity.id
_entity.type
_entity.pdbx_description
1 polymer ?
#
loop_
_entity_poly.entity_id
_entity_poly.type
_entity_poly.pdbx_seq_one_letter_code
_entity_poly.pdbx_strand_id
1 'polypeptide(L)'
;MYVPHPIVSVPHPEMRGRAEPVMAAVVEIATETGASANGAAGLHTAAGSSRPAAAAAVVERVTVADDPEAIFDRFASEGWTDGLPFVPPTEERVAQMLAFSDLDPSCSLGPMPPRWGEATIAKLAVNAVMAGCKPEYFPVIVTAVKAILAKQFNLYGIQGTTNPASPVLIVNGPVAREIGVNARGNLFGPGFRANATIGRAI
;
A
#
# COMPACT_ATOMS: atom_id res chain seq x y z
N MET A 1 -33.65 27.92 -6.33
CA MET A 1 -32.24 28.25 -6.57
C MET A 1 -31.49 26.93 -6.66
N TYR A 2 -31.16 26.47 -7.86
CA TYR A 2 -30.47 25.20 -8.09
C TYR A 2 -28.97 25.48 -8.01
N VAL A 3 -28.29 25.00 -6.96
CA VAL A 3 -26.83 25.05 -6.87
C VAL A 3 -26.31 23.80 -7.60
N PRO A 4 -25.69 23.94 -8.78
CA PRO A 4 -25.24 22.79 -9.56
C PRO A 4 -24.12 22.07 -8.83
N HIS A 5 -24.17 20.74 -8.81
CA HIS A 5 -23.13 19.93 -8.19
C HIS A 5 -21.84 20.04 -9.02
N PRO A 6 -20.69 20.41 -8.43
CA PRO A 6 -19.48 20.84 -9.17
C PRO A 6 -18.88 19.77 -10.10
N ILE A 7 -19.27 18.51 -9.94
CA ILE A 7 -18.77 17.36 -10.72
C ILE A 7 -19.84 16.71 -11.61
N VAL A 8 -21.13 16.79 -11.26
CA VAL A 8 -22.19 16.01 -11.96
C VAL A 8 -22.89 16.86 -13.03
N SER A 9 -22.74 18.19 -12.98
CA SER A 9 -23.40 19.13 -13.89
C SER A 9 -22.51 19.59 -15.07
N VAL A 10 -21.29 19.06 -15.20
CA VAL A 10 -20.31 19.50 -16.21
C VAL A 10 -20.31 18.53 -17.41
N PRO A 11 -20.59 18.97 -18.64
CA PRO A 11 -20.53 18.14 -19.83
C PRO A 11 -19.14 17.50 -20.04
N HIS A 12 -19.12 16.27 -20.56
CA HIS A 12 -17.90 15.48 -20.74
C HIS A 12 -16.73 16.20 -21.47
N PRO A 13 -16.98 17.03 -22.50
CA PRO A 13 -15.93 17.82 -23.15
C PRO A 13 -15.30 18.87 -22.23
N GLU A 14 -16.11 19.49 -21.37
CA GLU A 14 -15.66 20.50 -20.41
C GLU A 14 -14.88 19.85 -19.25
N MET A 15 -15.28 18.68 -18.79
CA MET A 15 -14.47 17.90 -17.85
C MET A 15 -13.10 17.52 -18.43
N ARG A 16 -13.05 17.13 -19.73
CA ARG A 16 -11.79 16.82 -20.41
C ARG A 16 -10.87 18.04 -20.52
N GLY A 17 -11.43 19.20 -20.90
CA GLY A 17 -10.68 20.45 -20.97
C GLY A 17 -10.15 20.92 -19.60
N ARG A 18 -10.83 20.57 -18.50
CA ARG A 18 -10.33 20.81 -17.13
C ARG A 18 -9.25 19.83 -16.71
N ALA A 19 -9.32 18.58 -17.18
CA ALA A 19 -8.35 17.53 -16.86
C ALA A 19 -7.03 17.68 -17.64
N GLU A 20 -7.09 18.04 -18.92
CA GLU A 20 -5.92 18.19 -19.81
C GLU A 20 -4.77 19.05 -19.22
N PRO A 21 -5.00 20.25 -18.67
CA PRO A 21 -3.91 21.05 -18.10
C PRO A 21 -3.36 20.46 -16.81
N VAL A 22 -4.16 19.68 -16.07
CA VAL A 22 -3.74 19.04 -14.81
C VAL A 22 -2.91 17.77 -15.09
N MET A 23 -3.12 17.11 -16.24
CA MET A 23 -2.37 15.91 -16.60
C MET A 23 -0.86 16.15 -16.69
N ALA A 24 -0.43 17.32 -17.17
CA ALA A 24 0.98 17.70 -17.21
C ALA A 24 1.56 17.77 -15.79
N ALA A 25 0.87 18.45 -14.87
CA ALA A 25 1.28 18.55 -13.47
C ALA A 25 1.23 17.18 -12.75
N VAL A 26 0.27 16.31 -13.07
CA VAL A 26 0.21 14.95 -12.52
C VAL A 26 1.39 14.12 -13.00
N VAL A 27 1.76 14.21 -14.29
CA VAL A 27 2.93 13.54 -14.83
C VAL A 27 4.18 14.08 -14.17
N GLU A 28 4.36 15.41 -14.12
CA GLU A 28 5.48 16.08 -13.46
C GLU A 28 5.62 15.63 -12.00
N ILE A 29 4.56 15.69 -11.19
CA ILE A 29 4.59 15.22 -9.80
C ILE A 29 4.94 13.73 -9.73
N ALA A 30 4.36 12.90 -10.60
CA ALA A 30 4.59 11.46 -10.61
C ALA A 30 6.01 11.08 -11.11
N THR A 31 6.64 11.92 -11.94
CA THR A 31 7.97 11.66 -12.53
C THR A 31 9.11 12.40 -11.85
N GLU A 32 8.89 13.59 -11.30
CA GLU A 32 9.90 14.37 -10.57
C GLU A 32 10.00 13.93 -9.11
N THR A 33 8.88 13.55 -8.49
CA THR A 33 8.89 13.01 -7.11
C THR A 33 9.22 11.51 -7.06
N GLY A 34 9.43 10.88 -8.22
CA GLY A 34 9.74 9.46 -8.35
C GLY A 34 11.04 9.25 -9.13
N ALA A 35 12.17 9.34 -8.44
CA ALA A 35 13.49 8.77 -8.78
C ALA A 35 14.63 9.77 -9.09
N SER A 36 15.10 10.49 -8.09
CA SER A 36 16.55 10.72 -7.85
C SER A 36 16.72 11.43 -6.50
N ALA A 37 17.39 10.80 -5.54
CA ALA A 37 18.81 11.10 -5.33
C ALA A 37 19.06 12.58 -4.99
N ASN A 38 18.81 12.98 -3.74
CA ASN A 38 19.75 13.77 -2.93
C ASN A 38 19.17 14.01 -1.53
N GLY A 39 19.81 13.42 -0.53
CA GLY A 39 19.45 13.61 0.88
C GLY A 39 20.03 12.58 1.86
N ALA A 40 20.76 11.56 1.39
CA ALA A 40 21.45 10.58 2.26
C ALA A 40 22.98 10.64 2.12
N ALA A 41 23.53 11.81 1.79
CA ALA A 41 24.95 12.08 1.91
C ALA A 41 25.17 12.97 3.15
N GLY A 42 25.38 12.32 4.30
CA GLY A 42 25.86 12.98 5.51
C GLY A 42 25.29 12.39 6.80
N LEU A 43 26.19 11.84 7.61
CA LEU A 43 26.06 11.40 9.01
C LEU A 43 25.44 9.99 9.19
N HIS A 44 26.11 8.94 9.66
CA HIS A 44 27.31 8.84 10.50
C HIS A 44 28.18 7.60 10.16
N THR A 45 29.45 7.77 10.45
CA THR A 45 30.58 6.83 10.36
C THR A 45 30.35 5.46 10.96
N ALA A 46 30.88 4.45 10.27
CA ALA A 46 30.95 3.06 10.70
C ALA A 46 31.80 2.89 11.98
N ALA A 47 31.29 2.09 12.91
CA ALA A 47 32.11 1.28 13.81
C ALA A 47 31.64 -0.17 13.66
N GLY A 48 32.57 -1.05 13.29
CA GLY A 48 32.27 -2.44 12.99
C GLY A 48 31.87 -3.25 14.22
N SER A 49 30.91 -4.15 14.02
CA SER A 49 30.81 -5.39 14.79
C SER A 49 30.10 -6.45 13.94
N SER A 50 30.56 -7.69 14.10
CA SER A 50 30.15 -8.90 13.37
C SER A 50 28.63 -9.05 13.27
N ARG A 51 28.14 -9.22 12.03
CA ARG A 51 26.73 -9.35 11.67
C ARG A 51 26.12 -10.68 12.19
N PRO A 52 25.16 -10.65 13.14
CA PRO A 52 24.22 -11.74 13.32
C PRO A 52 23.10 -11.58 12.28
N ALA A 53 22.50 -12.69 11.85
CA ALA A 53 21.29 -12.67 11.04
C ALA A 53 20.21 -11.83 11.74
N ALA A 54 19.73 -10.78 11.06
CA ALA A 54 18.75 -9.86 11.60
C ALA A 54 17.49 -10.65 12.01
N ALA A 55 17.23 -10.70 13.31
CA ALA A 55 15.91 -11.07 13.81
C ALA A 55 14.92 -10.06 13.22
N ALA A 56 14.11 -10.51 12.27
CA ALA A 56 13.03 -9.72 11.68
C ALA A 56 12.26 -9.02 12.80
N ALA A 57 12.03 -7.71 12.66
CA ALA A 57 11.23 -6.93 13.60
C ALA A 57 9.96 -7.71 13.94
N VAL A 58 9.88 -8.19 15.18
CA VAL A 58 8.89 -9.19 15.58
C VAL A 58 7.52 -8.54 15.57
N VAL A 59 6.73 -8.89 14.56
CA VAL A 59 5.27 -8.90 14.69
C VAL A 59 4.95 -10.05 15.64
N GLU A 60 4.07 -9.83 16.59
CA GLU A 60 3.68 -10.83 17.59
C GLU A 60 3.34 -12.16 16.91
N ARG A 61 3.88 -13.27 17.46
CA ARG A 61 3.63 -14.61 16.94
C ARG A 61 2.50 -15.25 17.73
N VAL A 62 1.52 -15.77 17.03
CA VAL A 62 0.39 -16.48 17.60
C VAL A 62 0.32 -17.87 17.02
N THR A 63 0.18 -18.88 17.87
CA THR A 63 -0.06 -20.26 17.45
C THR A 63 -1.55 -20.54 17.50
N VAL A 64 -2.07 -21.09 16.41
CA VAL A 64 -3.48 -21.45 16.22
C VAL A 64 -3.54 -22.83 15.57
N ALA A 65 -4.69 -23.50 15.68
CA ALA A 65 -4.93 -24.73 14.95
C ALA A 65 -4.86 -24.46 13.43
N ASP A 66 -4.33 -25.41 12.67
CA ASP A 66 -4.28 -25.33 11.20
C ASP A 66 -5.65 -25.69 10.61
N ASP A 67 -6.63 -24.84 10.90
CA ASP A 67 -8.00 -24.92 10.44
C ASP A 67 -8.46 -23.55 9.93
N PRO A 68 -8.88 -23.42 8.66
CA PRO A 68 -9.21 -22.13 8.07
C PRO A 68 -10.31 -21.36 8.81
N GLU A 69 -11.34 -22.06 9.33
CA GLU A 69 -12.45 -21.44 10.04
C GLU A 69 -11.99 -20.96 11.43
N ALA A 70 -11.29 -21.80 12.19
CA ALA A 70 -10.74 -21.43 13.49
C ALA A 70 -9.75 -20.26 13.41
N ILE A 71 -8.92 -20.23 12.36
CA ILE A 71 -8.01 -19.10 12.10
C ILE A 71 -8.81 -17.83 11.81
N PHE A 72 -9.82 -17.93 10.94
CA PHE A 72 -10.64 -16.79 10.57
C PHE A 72 -11.40 -16.22 11.79
N ASP A 73 -12.09 -17.08 12.54
CA ASP A 73 -12.86 -16.70 13.73
C ASP A 73 -11.96 -16.09 14.80
N ARG A 74 -10.76 -16.65 15.01
CA ARG A 74 -9.79 -16.09 15.96
C ARG A 74 -9.39 -14.68 15.56
N PHE A 75 -8.97 -14.47 14.31
CA PHE A 75 -8.55 -13.15 13.83
C PHE A 75 -9.71 -12.15 13.85
N ALA A 76 -10.92 -12.59 13.51
CA ALA A 76 -12.12 -11.77 13.56
C ALA A 76 -12.47 -11.33 14.98
N SER A 77 -12.39 -12.25 15.96
CA SER A 77 -12.68 -11.97 17.37
C SER A 77 -11.71 -10.96 18.00
N GLU A 78 -10.46 -10.92 17.52
CA GLU A 78 -9.42 -9.99 17.97
C GLU A 78 -9.40 -8.67 17.16
N GLY A 79 -10.23 -8.56 16.12
CA GLY A 79 -10.30 -7.37 15.26
C GLY A 79 -9.07 -7.17 14.37
N TRP A 80 -8.39 -8.25 13.98
CA TRP A 80 -7.17 -8.21 13.16
C TRP A 80 -7.44 -8.33 11.65
N THR A 81 -8.69 -8.43 11.26
CA THR A 81 -9.15 -8.62 9.87
C THR A 81 -10.21 -7.58 9.52
N ASP A 82 -10.35 -7.31 8.23
CA ASP A 82 -11.37 -6.44 7.64
C ASP A 82 -12.73 -7.13 7.45
N GLY A 83 -12.87 -8.37 7.93
CA GLY A 83 -14.09 -9.18 7.81
C GLY A 83 -14.19 -9.97 6.51
N LEU A 84 -13.23 -9.84 5.59
CA LEU A 84 -13.16 -10.64 4.37
C LEU A 84 -12.22 -11.85 4.54
N PRO A 85 -12.41 -12.95 3.81
CA PRO A 85 -11.48 -14.07 3.81
C PRO A 85 -10.05 -13.61 3.52
N PHE A 86 -9.07 -14.12 4.25
CA PHE A 86 -7.67 -13.69 4.16
C PHE A 86 -6.72 -14.90 4.11
N VAL A 87 -5.49 -14.68 3.67
CA VAL A 87 -4.44 -15.71 3.72
C VAL A 87 -3.66 -15.57 5.02
N PRO A 88 -3.55 -16.61 5.87
CA PRO A 88 -2.83 -16.51 7.14
C PRO A 88 -1.35 -16.13 6.91
N PRO A 89 -0.85 -15.06 7.57
CA PRO A 89 0.50 -14.54 7.36
C PRO A 89 1.54 -15.36 8.13
N THR A 90 1.74 -16.61 7.73
CA THR A 90 2.77 -17.47 8.30
C THR A 90 4.17 -16.90 8.05
N GLU A 91 5.14 -17.25 8.90
CA GLU A 91 6.51 -16.76 8.78
C GLU A 91 7.11 -17.01 7.39
N GLU A 92 6.85 -18.18 6.82
CA GLU A 92 7.32 -18.53 5.49
C GLU A 92 6.74 -17.61 4.41
N ARG A 93 5.43 -17.33 4.44
CA ARG A 93 4.78 -16.46 3.45
C ARG A 93 5.24 -15.01 3.60
N VAL A 94 5.44 -14.55 4.84
CA VAL A 94 5.98 -13.22 5.12
C VAL A 94 7.43 -13.13 4.64
N ALA A 95 8.25 -14.15 4.85
CA ALA A 95 9.62 -14.19 4.36
C ALA A 95 9.68 -14.17 2.82
N GLN A 96 8.80 -14.91 2.14
CA GLN A 96 8.67 -14.87 0.68
C GLN A 96 8.28 -13.48 0.17
N MET A 97 7.38 -12.78 0.87
CA MET A 97 7.00 -11.41 0.54
C MET A 97 8.17 -10.44 0.73
N LEU A 98 8.89 -10.55 1.85
CA LEU A 98 10.05 -9.72 2.17
C LEU A 98 11.22 -9.91 1.19
N ALA A 99 11.35 -11.09 0.58
CA ALA A 99 12.38 -11.35 -0.44
C ALA A 99 12.24 -10.47 -1.70
N PHE A 100 11.11 -9.79 -1.88
CA PHE A 100 10.88 -8.82 -2.96
C PHE A 100 11.20 -7.38 -2.56
N SER A 101 11.91 -7.16 -1.45
CA SER A 101 12.40 -5.85 -1.02
C SER A 101 13.83 -5.94 -0.50
N ASP A 102 14.67 -4.98 -0.88
CA ASP A 102 16.02 -4.83 -0.32
C ASP A 102 16.03 -4.04 1.00
N LEU A 103 14.87 -3.58 1.48
CA LEU A 103 14.75 -2.81 2.70
C LEU A 103 14.80 -3.70 3.95
N ASP A 104 15.36 -3.17 5.04
CA ASP A 104 15.32 -3.84 6.34
C ASP A 104 13.86 -4.03 6.80
N PRO A 105 13.42 -5.24 7.20
CA PRO A 105 12.07 -5.48 7.71
C PRO A 105 11.65 -4.57 8.88
N SER A 106 12.62 -4.08 9.67
CA SER A 106 12.42 -3.15 10.79
C SER A 106 12.29 -1.69 10.36
N CYS A 107 12.68 -1.35 9.14
CA CYS A 107 12.59 0.01 8.61
C CYS A 107 11.13 0.47 8.59
N SER A 108 10.88 1.67 9.10
CA SER A 108 9.57 2.32 9.06
C SER A 108 9.51 3.36 7.94
N LEU A 109 8.38 3.39 7.23
CA LEU A 109 8.05 4.46 6.28
C LEU A 109 7.45 5.70 6.98
N GLY A 110 7.19 5.61 8.29
CA GLY A 110 6.65 6.68 9.12
C GLY A 110 5.37 6.28 9.87
N PRO A 111 4.82 7.18 10.69
CA PRO A 111 3.63 6.92 11.49
C PRO A 111 2.35 6.99 10.64
N MET A 112 1.55 5.93 10.68
CA MET A 112 0.31 5.77 9.93
C MET A 112 -0.90 6.26 10.75
N PRO A 113 -1.62 7.33 10.35
CA PRO A 113 -2.87 7.73 10.99
C PRO A 113 -3.98 6.67 10.82
N PRO A 114 -5.04 6.67 11.66
CA PRO A 114 -5.29 7.60 12.76
C PRO A 114 -4.62 7.19 14.08
N ARG A 115 -4.13 5.94 14.18
CA ARG A 115 -3.51 5.41 15.42
C ARG A 115 -2.03 5.76 15.55
N TRP A 116 -1.43 6.33 14.52
CA TRP A 116 -0.02 6.75 14.45
C TRP A 116 0.97 5.63 14.75
N GLY A 117 0.62 4.40 14.37
CA GLY A 117 1.53 3.26 14.47
C GLY A 117 2.58 3.29 13.37
N GLU A 118 3.79 2.81 13.65
CA GLU A 118 4.87 2.74 12.67
C GLU A 118 4.53 1.76 11.53
N ALA A 119 4.56 2.25 10.29
CA ALA A 119 4.38 1.48 9.06
C ALA A 119 5.69 0.81 8.64
N THR A 120 6.06 -0.27 9.32
CA THR A 120 7.29 -1.01 9.03
C THR A 120 7.15 -1.94 7.83
N ILE A 121 8.26 -2.23 7.15
CA ILE A 121 8.29 -3.14 6.00
C ILE A 121 7.74 -4.53 6.38
N ALA A 122 8.06 -5.06 7.57
CA ALA A 122 7.50 -6.30 8.07
C ALA A 122 5.97 -6.26 8.21
N LYS A 123 5.39 -5.17 8.73
CA LYS A 123 3.92 -5.04 8.86
C LYS A 123 3.25 -4.93 7.50
N LEU A 124 3.84 -4.20 6.55
CA LEU A 124 3.36 -4.14 5.18
C LEU A 124 3.37 -5.52 4.53
N ALA A 125 4.41 -6.33 4.77
CA ALA A 125 4.48 -7.70 4.25
C ALA A 125 3.38 -8.59 4.84
N VAL A 126 3.12 -8.48 6.14
CA VAL A 126 2.00 -9.18 6.81
C VAL A 126 0.66 -8.79 6.16
N ASN A 127 0.39 -7.49 6.01
CA ASN A 127 -0.85 -7.02 5.36
C ASN A 127 -0.97 -7.49 3.91
N ALA A 128 0.13 -7.46 3.16
CA ALA A 128 0.16 -7.95 1.78
C ALA A 128 -0.16 -9.44 1.69
N VAL A 129 0.38 -10.26 2.59
CA VAL A 129 0.04 -11.70 2.65
C VAL A 129 -1.43 -11.85 3.00
N MET A 130 -1.92 -11.18 4.05
CA MET A 130 -3.33 -11.26 4.47
C MET A 130 -4.30 -10.90 3.34
N ALA A 131 -4.02 -9.83 2.61
CA ALA A 131 -4.81 -9.41 1.45
C ALA A 131 -4.77 -10.42 0.28
N GLY A 132 -3.87 -11.40 0.31
CA GLY A 132 -3.67 -12.38 -0.74
C GLY A 132 -2.83 -11.86 -1.90
N CYS A 133 -1.96 -10.87 -1.68
CA CYS A 133 -1.01 -10.43 -2.72
C CYS A 133 -0.06 -11.54 -3.13
N LYS A 134 0.47 -11.46 -4.36
CA LYS A 134 1.66 -12.22 -4.71
C LYS A 134 2.92 -11.43 -4.29
N PRO A 135 4.05 -12.10 -4.02
CA PRO A 135 5.29 -11.43 -3.64
C PRO A 135 5.76 -10.35 -4.63
N GLU A 136 5.55 -10.54 -5.93
CA GLU A 136 5.95 -9.58 -6.96
C GLU A 136 5.22 -8.22 -6.84
N TYR A 137 4.12 -8.17 -6.08
CA TYR A 137 3.33 -6.95 -5.88
C TYR A 137 3.91 -6.07 -4.77
N PHE A 138 4.78 -6.64 -3.92
CA PHE A 138 5.27 -5.99 -2.71
C PHE A 138 5.99 -4.65 -2.96
N PRO A 139 6.85 -4.48 -3.98
CA PRO A 139 7.49 -3.20 -4.27
C PRO A 139 6.47 -2.07 -4.53
N VAL A 140 5.34 -2.40 -5.18
CA VAL A 140 4.28 -1.43 -5.45
C VAL A 140 3.58 -1.03 -4.15
N ILE A 141 3.33 -1.98 -3.24
CA ILE A 141 2.72 -1.71 -1.93
C ILE A 141 3.61 -0.80 -1.09
N VAL A 142 4.90 -1.10 -0.99
CA VAL A 142 5.88 -0.27 -0.27
C VAL A 142 5.91 1.16 -0.84
N THR A 143 5.94 1.29 -2.16
CA THR A 143 5.93 2.59 -2.83
C THR A 143 4.62 3.35 -2.59
N ALA A 144 3.48 2.66 -2.66
CA ALA A 144 2.17 3.26 -2.46
C ALA A 144 1.98 3.77 -1.03
N VAL A 145 2.37 2.98 -0.02
CA VAL A 145 2.32 3.39 1.39
C VAL A 145 3.23 4.59 1.64
N LYS A 146 4.45 4.58 1.09
CA LYS A 146 5.36 5.74 1.17
C LYS A 146 4.72 7.01 0.59
N ALA A 147 4.03 6.90 -0.54
CA ALA A 147 3.36 8.04 -1.18
C ALA A 147 2.14 8.52 -0.36
N ILE A 148 1.33 7.60 0.18
CA ILE A 148 0.14 7.92 0.97
C ILE A 148 0.50 8.54 2.33
N LEU A 149 1.66 8.20 2.89
CA LEU A 149 2.18 8.83 4.11
C LEU A 149 2.77 10.23 3.88
N ALA A 150 2.93 10.67 2.64
CA ALA A 150 3.38 12.02 2.35
C ALA A 150 2.39 13.06 2.89
N LYS A 151 2.89 14.10 3.57
CA LYS A 151 2.06 15.12 4.23
C LYS A 151 1.03 15.76 3.28
N GLN A 152 1.39 15.93 2.01
CA GLN A 152 0.57 16.53 0.96
C GLN A 152 -0.67 15.67 0.64
N PHE A 153 -0.60 14.36 0.82
CA PHE A 153 -1.72 13.45 0.59
C PHE A 153 -2.80 13.57 1.67
N ASN A 154 -2.43 14.02 2.88
CA ASN A 154 -3.34 14.24 4.01
C ASN A 154 -4.20 13.00 4.35
N LEU A 155 -3.55 11.85 4.55
CA LEU A 155 -4.25 10.59 4.85
C LEU A 155 -5.15 10.69 6.09
N TYR A 156 -4.76 11.47 7.11
CA TYR A 156 -5.59 11.67 8.30
C TYR A 156 -6.97 12.25 7.96
N GLY A 157 -7.03 13.22 7.04
CA GLY A 157 -8.31 13.78 6.58
C GLY A 157 -9.17 12.77 5.81
N ILE A 158 -8.53 11.88 5.05
CA ILE A 158 -9.23 10.81 4.30
C ILE A 158 -9.77 9.74 5.25
N GLN A 159 -8.98 9.32 6.24
CA GLN A 159 -9.42 8.30 7.22
C GLN A 159 -10.42 8.85 8.25
N GLY A 160 -10.40 10.16 8.49
CA GLY A 160 -11.30 10.82 9.46
C GLY A 160 -12.64 11.28 8.88
N THR A 161 -12.89 11.11 7.58
CA THR A 161 -14.15 11.53 6.96
C THR A 161 -15.27 10.50 7.15
N THR A 162 -16.51 10.99 7.28
CA THR A 162 -17.72 10.15 7.30
C THR A 162 -18.23 9.82 5.90
N ASN A 163 -17.71 10.48 4.86
CA ASN A 163 -18.01 10.15 3.47
C ASN A 163 -17.08 9.02 2.99
N PRO A 164 -17.57 7.98 2.29
CA PRO A 164 -16.71 6.94 1.75
C PRO A 164 -15.69 7.54 0.78
N ALA A 165 -14.43 7.51 1.19
CA ALA A 165 -13.29 7.96 0.40
C ALA A 165 -12.21 6.88 0.48
N SER A 166 -11.59 6.57 -0.66
CA SER A 166 -10.50 5.61 -0.74
C SER A 166 -9.39 6.15 -1.64
N PRO A 167 -8.10 5.95 -1.28
CA PRO A 167 -6.99 6.27 -2.17
C PRO A 167 -7.12 5.57 -3.52
N VAL A 168 -6.91 6.30 -4.61
CA VAL A 168 -6.75 5.72 -5.94
C VAL A 168 -5.26 5.59 -6.23
N LEU A 169 -4.80 4.35 -6.44
CA LEU A 169 -3.43 4.08 -6.87
C LEU A 169 -3.35 4.00 -8.39
N ILE A 170 -2.46 4.81 -8.99
CA ILE A 170 -2.13 4.76 -10.41
C ILE A 170 -0.72 4.18 -10.53
N VAL A 171 -0.61 3.03 -11.19
CA VAL A 171 0.68 2.37 -11.42
C VAL A 171 1.11 2.60 -12.86
N ASN A 172 2.25 3.24 -13.05
CA ASN A 172 2.82 3.52 -14.37
C ASN A 172 4.15 2.77 -14.57
N GLY A 173 4.44 2.39 -15.81
CA GLY A 173 5.71 1.76 -16.19
C GLY A 173 5.62 0.23 -16.40
N PRO A 174 6.78 -0.43 -16.66
CA PRO A 174 6.86 -1.86 -16.95
C PRO A 174 6.22 -2.73 -15.86
N VAL A 175 6.42 -2.37 -14.59
CA VAL A 175 5.91 -3.11 -13.42
C VAL A 175 4.40 -3.34 -13.48
N ALA A 176 3.62 -2.37 -13.99
CA ALA A 176 2.16 -2.53 -14.12
C ALA A 176 1.79 -3.70 -15.03
N ARG A 177 2.56 -3.92 -16.11
CA ARG A 177 2.37 -5.04 -17.04
C ARG A 177 2.91 -6.34 -16.47
N GLU A 178 4.09 -6.30 -15.83
CA GLU A 178 4.76 -7.46 -15.24
C GLU A 178 3.89 -8.12 -14.16
N ILE A 179 3.28 -7.31 -13.29
CA ILE A 179 2.44 -7.84 -12.20
C ILE A 179 0.97 -8.05 -12.61
N GLY A 180 0.62 -7.69 -13.84
CA GLY A 180 -0.71 -7.88 -14.41
C GLY A 180 -1.78 -6.96 -13.82
N VAL A 181 -1.44 -5.69 -13.53
CA VAL A 181 -2.46 -4.67 -13.21
C VAL A 181 -3.36 -4.48 -14.43
N ASN A 182 -4.66 -4.72 -14.25
CA ASN A 182 -5.64 -4.44 -15.29
C ASN A 182 -5.80 -2.93 -15.43
N ALA A 183 -5.73 -2.43 -16.66
CA ALA A 183 -6.01 -1.04 -17.02
C ALA A 183 -7.08 -0.94 -18.12
N ARG A 184 -7.86 -2.02 -18.34
CA ARG A 184 -8.86 -2.13 -19.39
C ARG A 184 -10.28 -2.13 -18.80
N GLY A 185 -11.25 -2.62 -19.57
CA GLY A 185 -12.61 -2.86 -19.06
C GLY A 185 -12.59 -3.67 -17.77
N ASN A 186 -13.54 -3.36 -16.89
CA ASN A 186 -13.64 -3.97 -15.56
C ASN A 186 -12.44 -3.67 -14.62
N LEU A 187 -11.76 -2.52 -14.79
CA LEU A 187 -10.64 -2.07 -13.96
C LEU A 187 -10.91 -2.18 -12.45
N PHE A 188 -12.11 -1.77 -12.03
CA PHE A 188 -12.56 -1.80 -10.62
C PHE A 188 -13.43 -3.02 -10.29
N GLY A 189 -13.54 -3.98 -11.21
CA GLY A 189 -14.33 -5.18 -11.01
C GLY A 189 -13.50 -6.40 -10.63
N PRO A 190 -14.16 -7.55 -10.46
CA PRO A 190 -13.49 -8.79 -10.09
C PRO A 190 -12.65 -9.38 -11.24
N GLY A 191 -11.82 -10.36 -10.92
CA GLY A 191 -11.08 -11.16 -11.92
C GLY A 191 -9.60 -10.82 -12.08
N PHE A 192 -9.12 -9.75 -11.44
CA PHE A 192 -7.71 -9.37 -11.47
C PHE A 192 -7.13 -9.28 -10.06
N ARG A 193 -6.30 -10.27 -9.69
CA ARG A 193 -5.74 -10.40 -8.33
C ARG A 193 -4.96 -9.14 -7.93
N ALA A 194 -4.09 -8.61 -8.78
CA ALA A 194 -3.33 -7.39 -8.48
C ALA A 194 -4.25 -6.21 -8.10
N ASN A 195 -5.27 -5.92 -8.91
CA ASN A 195 -6.23 -4.86 -8.65
C ASN A 195 -7.03 -5.08 -7.35
N ALA A 196 -7.41 -6.33 -7.08
CA ALA A 196 -8.21 -6.67 -5.89
C ALA A 196 -7.40 -6.65 -4.59
N THR A 197 -6.14 -7.09 -4.62
CA THR A 197 -5.37 -7.33 -3.40
C THR A 197 -4.45 -6.17 -3.05
N ILE A 198 -3.90 -5.42 -4.02
CA ILE A 198 -3.02 -4.26 -3.72
C ILE A 198 -3.80 -3.20 -2.94
N GLY A 199 -5.00 -2.85 -3.41
CA GLY A 199 -5.84 -1.86 -2.72
C GLY A 199 -6.33 -2.32 -1.34
N ARG A 200 -6.49 -3.64 -1.13
CA ARG A 200 -6.86 -4.21 0.18
C ARG A 200 -5.68 -4.26 1.16
N ALA A 201 -4.45 -4.40 0.65
CA ALA A 201 -3.25 -4.51 1.47
C ALA A 201 -2.79 -3.17 2.09
N ILE A 202 -3.25 -2.06 1.53
CA ILE A 202 -2.89 -0.67 1.88
C ILE A 202 -3.98 -0.09 2.76
#